data_AF-A0A1Q5DHK6-F1
#
_entry.id   AF-A0A1Q5DHK6-F1
#
_cell.length_a   1.000
_cell.length_b   1.000
_cell.length_c   1.000
_cell.angle_alpha   90.00
_cell.angle_beta   90.00
_cell.angle_gamma   90.00
#
_symmetry.space_group_name_H-M   'P 1'
#
loop_
_entity.id
_entity.type
_entity.pdbx_description
1 polymer ?
#
loop_
_entity_poly.entity_id
_entity_poly.type
_entity_poly.pdbx_seq_one_letter_code
_entity_poly.pdbx_strand_id
1 'polypeptide(L)'
;MHTPADWLERARAETDGAALHRLARSPYVFVRQALAANPATEPGTLLELAGTRDSPWNDNRLLLLLAEHPRADRTVLRAVLDVVAARLAEGERPYAAVLALADRPELTPAEVRRLAPLPGASARLRSGLERRLAFRTSR
;
A
#
# COMPACT_ATOMS: atom_id res chain seq x y z
N MET A 1 13.94 -5.82 28.17
CA MET A 1 13.95 -6.06 26.71
C MET A 1 12.54 -5.82 26.20
N HIS A 2 12.39 -5.10 25.09
CA HIS A 2 11.07 -4.96 24.46
C HIS A 2 10.68 -6.26 23.75
N THR A 3 9.47 -6.73 24.01
CA THR A 3 8.90 -7.88 23.33
C THR A 3 8.41 -7.49 21.93
N PRO A 4 8.19 -8.46 21.02
CA PRO A 4 7.57 -8.16 19.72
C PRO A 4 6.18 -7.50 19.87
N ALA A 5 5.44 -7.83 20.92
CA ALA A 5 4.16 -7.19 21.24
C ALA A 5 4.33 -5.71 21.64
N ASP A 6 5.35 -5.38 22.42
CA ASP A 6 5.63 -3.99 22.81
C ASP A 6 5.91 -3.12 21.58
N TRP A 7 6.62 -3.64 20.59
CA TRP A 7 6.88 -2.94 19.33
C TRP A 7 5.62 -2.73 18.50
N LEU A 8 4.70 -3.69 18.50
CA LEU A 8 3.42 -3.59 17.82
C LEU A 8 2.53 -2.52 18.47
N GLU A 9 2.38 -2.56 19.78
CA GLU A 9 1.59 -1.56 20.53
C GLU A 9 2.17 -0.17 20.34
N ARG A 10 3.50 -0.04 20.37
CA ARG A 10 4.17 1.22 20.06
C ARG A 10 3.85 1.70 18.65
N ALA A 11 3.96 0.85 17.62
CA ALA A 11 3.66 1.26 16.25
C ALA A 11 2.20 1.71 16.05
N ARG A 12 1.26 1.20 16.85
CA ARG A 12 -0.16 1.58 16.81
C ARG A 12 -0.46 2.90 17.51
N ALA A 13 0.14 3.11 18.68
CA ALA A 13 -0.18 4.24 19.55
C ALA A 13 0.72 5.46 19.35
N GLU A 14 1.92 5.27 18.78
CA GLU A 14 2.88 6.34 18.57
C GLU A 14 2.36 7.38 17.57
N THR A 15 2.59 8.65 17.89
CA THR A 15 2.20 9.78 17.04
C THR A 15 3.40 10.64 16.62
N ASP A 16 4.57 10.46 17.25
CA ASP A 16 5.79 11.14 16.83
C ASP A 16 6.32 10.54 15.52
N GLY A 17 6.37 11.35 14.46
CA GLY A 17 6.84 10.93 13.15
C GLY A 17 8.28 10.39 13.16
N ALA A 18 9.17 10.96 13.99
CA ALA A 18 10.56 10.49 14.08
C ALA A 18 10.66 9.12 14.79
N ALA A 19 9.84 8.89 15.83
CA ALA A 19 9.71 7.58 16.44
C ALA A 19 9.11 6.54 15.49
N LEU A 20 8.03 6.87 14.77
CA LEU A 20 7.43 5.99 13.75
C LEU A 20 8.42 5.63 12.65
N HIS A 21 9.19 6.62 12.17
CA HIS A 21 10.21 6.40 11.15
C HIS A 21 11.28 5.40 11.61
N ARG A 22 11.75 5.51 12.88
CA ARG A 22 12.69 4.53 13.43
C ARG A 22 12.13 3.11 13.46
N LEU A 23 10.82 2.95 13.72
CA LEU A 23 10.15 1.65 13.75
C LEU A 23 10.01 0.99 12.38
N ALA A 24 10.11 1.74 11.27
CA ALA A 24 10.02 1.18 9.91
C ALA A 24 11.13 0.15 9.63
N ARG A 25 12.26 0.27 10.31
CA ARG A 25 13.40 -0.67 10.26
C ARG A 25 13.22 -1.89 11.15
N SER A 26 12.08 -2.05 11.81
CA SER A 26 11.77 -3.23 12.62
C SER A 26 11.82 -4.50 11.76
N PRO A 27 12.41 -5.61 12.24
CA PRO A 27 12.41 -6.87 11.50
C PRO A 27 11.00 -7.47 11.42
N TYR A 28 10.10 -7.08 12.31
CA TYR A 28 8.76 -7.66 12.41
C TYR A 28 7.79 -7.09 11.37
N VAL A 29 7.28 -7.95 10.51
CA VAL A 29 6.34 -7.58 9.43
C VAL A 29 5.06 -6.94 9.97
N PHE A 30 4.51 -7.47 11.07
CA PHE A 30 3.31 -6.94 11.69
C PHE A 30 3.52 -5.53 12.28
N VAL A 31 4.75 -5.17 12.65
CA VAL A 31 5.09 -3.79 13.06
C VAL A 31 5.05 -2.87 11.84
N ARG A 32 5.62 -3.28 10.71
CA ARG A 32 5.56 -2.53 9.45
C ARG A 32 4.12 -2.35 8.95
N GLN A 33 3.29 -3.37 9.05
CA GLN A 33 1.85 -3.27 8.76
C GLN A 33 1.14 -2.33 9.73
N ALA A 34 1.47 -2.35 11.02
CA ALA A 34 0.89 -1.42 11.99
C ALA A 34 1.27 0.05 11.68
N LEU A 35 2.52 0.31 11.26
CA LEU A 35 2.94 1.62 10.81
C LEU A 35 2.16 2.08 9.57
N ALA A 36 2.00 1.21 8.57
CA ALA A 36 1.21 1.50 7.38
C ALA A 36 -0.29 1.69 7.67
N ALA A 37 -0.78 1.27 8.84
CA ALA A 37 -2.16 1.51 9.29
C ALA A 37 -2.28 2.72 10.23
N ASN A 38 -1.17 3.21 10.78
CA ASN A 38 -1.17 4.30 11.74
C ASN A 38 -1.28 5.66 11.00
N PRO A 39 -2.38 6.42 11.18
CA PRO A 39 -2.62 7.66 10.45
C PRO A 39 -1.60 8.76 10.71
N ALA A 40 -0.79 8.67 11.77
CA ALA A 40 0.30 9.60 12.07
C ALA A 40 1.58 9.30 11.26
N THR A 41 1.66 8.15 10.58
CA THR A 41 2.84 7.79 9.79
C THR A 41 3.01 8.74 8.60
N GLU A 42 4.15 9.41 8.56
CA GLU A 42 4.49 10.40 7.56
C GLU A 42 4.79 9.78 6.18
N PRO A 43 4.55 10.49 5.07
CA PRO A 43 4.75 9.98 3.70
C PRO A 43 6.14 9.38 3.46
N GLY A 44 7.20 9.99 3.99
CA GLY A 44 8.56 9.48 3.84
C GLY A 44 8.73 8.08 4.41
N THR A 45 8.12 7.79 5.56
CA THR A 45 8.13 6.46 6.16
C THR A 45 7.28 5.47 5.36
N LEU A 46 6.11 5.89 4.86
CA LEU A 46 5.27 5.05 3.99
C LEU A 46 5.99 4.64 2.70
N LEU A 47 6.79 5.56 2.14
CA LEU A 47 7.60 5.30 0.95
C LEU A 47 8.67 4.23 1.21
N GLU A 48 9.35 4.27 2.35
CA GLU A 48 10.30 3.21 2.74
C GLU A 48 9.61 1.86 2.89
N LEU A 49 8.42 1.83 3.51
CA LEU A 49 7.65 0.61 3.69
C LEU A 49 7.24 -0.02 2.35
N ALA A 50 6.91 0.79 1.33
CA ALA A 50 6.55 0.31 -0.01
C ALA A 50 7.69 -0.50 -0.68
N GLY A 51 8.95 -0.22 -0.32
CA GLY A 51 10.12 -0.93 -0.84
C GLY A 51 10.43 -2.26 -0.14
N THR A 52 9.70 -2.60 0.92
CA THR A 52 9.95 -3.86 1.66
C THR A 52 9.33 -5.06 0.94
N ARG A 53 9.96 -6.23 1.09
CA ARG A 53 9.50 -7.51 0.52
C ARG A 53 9.60 -8.60 1.58
N ASP A 54 8.54 -9.37 1.71
CA ASP A 54 8.42 -10.52 2.61
C ASP A 54 7.71 -11.64 1.84
N SER A 55 6.72 -12.31 2.45
CA SER A 55 5.83 -13.24 1.75
C SER A 55 4.75 -12.52 0.94
N PRO A 56 4.24 -13.13 -0.15
CA PRO A 56 3.16 -12.53 -0.95
C PRO A 56 1.92 -12.16 -0.13
N TRP A 57 1.58 -12.92 0.91
CA TRP A 57 0.45 -12.60 1.79
C TRP A 57 0.69 -11.31 2.58
N ASN A 58 1.88 -11.19 3.18
CA ASN A 58 2.27 -10.01 3.96
C ASN A 58 2.42 -8.77 3.09
N ASP A 59 3.04 -8.91 1.92
CA ASP A 59 3.23 -7.83 0.95
C ASP A 59 1.88 -7.31 0.44
N ASN A 60 0.94 -8.22 0.08
CA ASN A 60 -0.39 -7.82 -0.36
C ASN A 60 -1.16 -7.03 0.71
N ARG A 61 -1.04 -7.43 1.98
CA ARG A 61 -1.65 -6.69 3.10
C ARG A 61 -0.99 -5.33 3.28
N LEU A 62 0.34 -5.25 3.22
CA LEU A 62 1.07 -4.00 3.35
C LEU A 62 0.73 -3.02 2.22
N LEU A 63 0.76 -3.47 0.97
CA LEU A 63 0.43 -2.64 -0.20
C LEU A 63 -1.01 -2.09 -0.14
N LEU A 64 -1.96 -2.88 0.37
CA LEU A 64 -3.33 -2.41 0.61
C LEU A 64 -3.35 -1.27 1.64
N LEU A 65 -2.70 -1.46 2.79
CA LEU A 65 -2.65 -0.44 3.85
C LEU A 65 -2.03 0.86 3.36
N LEU A 66 -0.92 0.78 2.60
CA LEU A 66 -0.28 1.94 2.00
C LEU A 66 -1.18 2.65 0.98
N ALA A 67 -1.90 1.89 0.14
CA ALA A 67 -2.83 2.46 -0.83
C ALA A 67 -4.05 3.15 -0.16
N GLU A 68 -4.49 2.65 0.99
CA GLU A 68 -5.61 3.22 1.76
C GLU A 68 -5.17 4.35 2.70
N HIS A 69 -3.87 4.51 2.94
CA HIS A 69 -3.39 5.39 4.00
C HIS A 69 -3.79 6.86 3.76
N PRO A 70 -4.33 7.56 4.77
CA PRO A 70 -4.81 8.93 4.61
C PRO A 70 -3.70 9.93 4.26
N ARG A 71 -2.46 9.66 4.72
CA ARG A 71 -1.29 10.49 4.41
C ARG A 71 -0.45 9.98 3.24
N ALA A 72 -0.86 8.93 2.53
CA ALA A 72 -0.15 8.54 1.31
C ALA A 72 -0.34 9.59 0.23
N ASP A 73 0.71 10.37 -0.03
CA ASP A 73 0.72 11.38 -1.07
C ASP A 73 0.92 10.75 -2.47
N ARG A 74 0.94 11.59 -3.51
CA ARG A 74 1.14 11.13 -4.89
C ARG A 74 2.45 10.34 -5.08
N THR A 75 3.51 10.67 -4.34
CA THR A 75 4.82 10.00 -4.44
C THR A 75 4.73 8.59 -3.87
N VAL A 76 4.13 8.44 -2.68
CA VAL A 76 3.89 7.14 -2.05
C VAL A 76 2.99 6.29 -2.92
N LEU A 77 1.86 6.83 -3.39
CA LEU A 77 0.90 6.09 -4.19
C LEU A 77 1.47 5.68 -5.55
N ARG A 78 2.38 6.47 -6.15
CA ARG A 78 3.13 6.07 -7.35
C ARG A 78 4.05 4.89 -7.06
N ALA A 79 4.80 4.93 -5.97
CA ALA A 79 5.69 3.85 -5.61
C ALA A 79 4.91 2.54 -5.36
N VAL A 80 3.78 2.62 -4.63
CA VAL A 80 2.88 1.47 -4.43
C VAL A 80 2.34 0.96 -5.77
N LEU A 81 1.95 1.86 -6.70
CA LEU A 81 1.50 1.49 -8.04
C LEU A 81 2.58 0.76 -8.85
N ASP A 82 3.83 1.22 -8.79
CA ASP A 82 4.96 0.58 -9.47
C ASP A 82 5.25 -0.81 -8.90
N VAL A 83 5.24 -0.95 -7.57
CA VAL A 83 5.43 -2.26 -6.90
C VAL A 83 4.29 -3.21 -7.26
N VAL A 84 3.03 -2.75 -7.21
CA VAL A 84 1.86 -3.54 -7.61
C VAL A 84 1.96 -3.98 -9.06
N ALA A 85 2.42 -3.11 -9.97
CA ALA A 85 2.64 -3.46 -11.36
C ALA A 85 3.68 -4.59 -11.51
N ALA A 86 4.81 -4.48 -10.80
CA ALA A 86 5.82 -5.52 -10.80
C ALA A 86 5.27 -6.86 -10.29
N ARG A 87 4.51 -6.86 -9.19
CA ARG A 87 3.89 -8.07 -8.63
C ARG A 87 2.87 -8.70 -9.58
N LEU A 88 2.04 -7.89 -10.23
CA LEU A 88 1.12 -8.39 -11.27
C LEU A 88 1.88 -8.98 -12.47
N ALA A 89 3.00 -8.40 -12.87
CA ALA A 89 3.84 -8.94 -13.93
C ALA A 89 4.46 -10.30 -13.55
N GLU A 90 4.83 -10.48 -12.28
CA GLU A 90 5.28 -11.76 -11.70
C GLU A 90 4.14 -12.79 -11.52
N GLY A 91 2.87 -12.40 -11.76
CA GLY A 91 1.71 -13.28 -11.63
C GLY A 91 1.11 -13.32 -10.20
N GLU A 92 1.65 -12.53 -9.28
CA GLU A 92 1.04 -12.30 -7.97
C GLU A 92 -0.27 -11.50 -8.10
N ARG A 93 -1.05 -11.45 -7.02
CA ARG A 93 -2.44 -10.95 -7.04
C ARG A 93 -2.73 -9.91 -5.95
N PRO A 94 -2.06 -8.74 -5.94
CA PRO A 94 -2.32 -7.64 -4.99
C PRO A 94 -3.62 -6.88 -5.31
N TYR A 95 -4.71 -7.59 -5.59
CA TYR A 95 -5.93 -7.02 -6.17
C TYR A 95 -6.59 -5.96 -5.28
N ALA A 96 -6.55 -6.15 -3.97
CA ALA A 96 -7.11 -5.18 -3.03
C ALA A 96 -6.38 -3.83 -3.14
N ALA A 97 -5.05 -3.85 -3.21
CA ALA A 97 -4.24 -2.64 -3.40
C ALA A 97 -4.53 -1.97 -4.74
N VAL A 98 -4.62 -2.73 -5.84
CA VAL A 98 -4.98 -2.20 -7.17
C VAL A 98 -6.31 -1.45 -7.13
N LEU A 99 -7.31 -2.04 -6.48
CA LEU A 99 -8.64 -1.45 -6.39
C LEU A 99 -8.64 -0.21 -5.48
N ALA A 100 -7.90 -0.23 -4.37
CA ALA A 100 -7.73 0.94 -3.51
C ALA A 100 -7.05 2.10 -4.26
N LEU A 101 -6.00 1.82 -5.04
CA LEU A 101 -5.33 2.83 -5.88
C LEU A 101 -6.27 3.45 -6.92
N ALA A 102 -7.26 2.70 -7.42
CA ALA A 102 -8.25 3.21 -8.37
C ALA A 102 -9.15 4.30 -7.76
N ASP A 103 -9.41 4.22 -6.45
CA ASP A 103 -10.22 5.19 -5.72
C ASP A 103 -9.41 6.43 -5.31
N ARG A 104 -8.07 6.41 -5.47
CA ARG A 104 -7.19 7.51 -5.07
C ARG A 104 -7.23 8.68 -6.06
N PRO A 105 -7.65 9.89 -5.65
CA PRO A 105 -7.69 11.06 -6.53
C PRO A 105 -6.28 11.53 -6.96
N GLU A 106 -5.25 11.22 -6.17
CA GLU A 106 -3.87 11.64 -6.41
C GLU A 106 -3.23 10.95 -7.63
N LEU A 107 -3.79 9.83 -8.08
CA LEU A 107 -3.38 9.11 -9.28
C LEU A 107 -4.36 9.38 -10.42
N THR A 108 -3.90 9.51 -11.65
CA THR A 108 -4.80 9.65 -12.80
C THR A 108 -5.43 8.30 -13.14
N PRO A 109 -6.66 8.28 -13.71
CA PRO A 109 -7.26 7.03 -14.14
C PRO A 109 -6.39 6.25 -15.14
N ALA A 110 -5.71 6.95 -16.06
CA ALA A 110 -4.81 6.33 -17.05
C ALA A 110 -3.64 5.58 -16.39
N GLU A 111 -3.07 6.16 -15.32
CA GLU A 111 -1.98 5.56 -14.58
C GLU A 111 -2.38 4.24 -13.92
N VAL A 112 -3.62 4.13 -13.40
CA VAL A 112 -4.09 2.88 -12.78
C VAL A 112 -4.56 1.88 -13.85
N ARG A 113 -5.16 2.33 -14.96
CA ARG A 113 -5.57 1.46 -16.08
C ARG A 113 -4.42 0.67 -16.69
N ARG A 114 -3.18 1.17 -16.63
CA ARG A 114 -1.99 0.45 -17.11
C ARG A 114 -1.75 -0.90 -16.43
N LEU A 115 -2.39 -1.14 -15.27
CA LEU A 115 -2.32 -2.42 -14.56
C LEU A 115 -3.22 -3.50 -15.18
N ALA A 116 -4.28 -3.12 -15.89
CA ALA A 116 -5.24 -4.04 -16.48
C ALA A 116 -4.66 -5.07 -17.47
N PRO A 117 -3.72 -4.73 -18.37
CA PRO A 117 -3.16 -5.70 -19.32
C PRO A 117 -2.09 -6.62 -18.71
N LEU A 118 -1.69 -6.43 -17.44
CA LEU A 118 -0.61 -7.22 -16.85
C LEU A 118 -1.02 -8.69 -16.65
N PRO A 119 -0.09 -9.66 -16.77
CA PRO A 119 -0.40 -11.10 -16.69
C PRO A 119 -1.20 -11.53 -15.46
N GLY A 120 -0.87 -10.99 -14.28
CA GLY A 120 -1.57 -11.26 -13.02
C GLY A 120 -2.98 -10.65 -12.95
N ALA A 121 -3.39 -9.79 -13.88
CA ALA A 121 -4.67 -9.09 -13.84
C ALA A 121 -5.84 -9.97 -14.34
N SER A 122 -6.51 -10.63 -13.40
CA SER A 122 -7.72 -11.42 -13.71
C SER A 122 -8.85 -10.58 -14.33
N ALA A 123 -9.78 -11.24 -15.04
CA ALA A 123 -10.97 -10.60 -15.58
C ALA A 123 -11.83 -9.90 -14.50
N ARG A 124 -11.90 -10.48 -13.29
CA ARG A 124 -12.58 -9.89 -12.13
C ARG A 124 -11.89 -8.60 -11.69
N LEU A 125 -10.56 -8.60 -11.62
CA LEU A 125 -9.80 -7.38 -11.29
C LEU A 125 -10.05 -6.29 -12.32
N ARG A 126 -9.91 -6.60 -13.61
CA ARG A 126 -10.12 -5.65 -14.72
C ARG A 126 -11.51 -5.02 -14.66
N SER A 127 -12.54 -5.84 -14.46
CA SER A 127 -13.92 -5.36 -14.34
C SER A 127 -14.12 -4.47 -13.11
N GLY A 128 -13.53 -4.83 -11.97
CA GLY A 128 -13.60 -4.04 -10.74
C GLY A 128 -12.88 -2.70 -10.87
N LEU A 129 -11.71 -2.70 -11.51
CA LEU A 129 -10.91 -1.52 -11.78
C LEU A 129 -11.69 -0.51 -12.64
N GLU A 130 -12.21 -0.94 -13.79
CA GLU A 130 -12.94 -0.03 -14.69
C GLU A 130 -14.20 0.56 -14.02
N ARG A 131 -14.91 -0.23 -13.21
CA ARG A 131 -16.08 0.27 -12.46
C ARG A 131 -15.70 1.40 -11.50
N ARG A 132 -14.62 1.24 -10.72
CA ARG A 132 -14.17 2.27 -9.76
C ARG A 132 -13.72 3.54 -10.48
N LEU A 133 -12.95 3.39 -11.57
CA LEU A 133 -12.50 4.53 -12.36
C LEU A 133 -13.66 5.28 -13.06
N ALA A 134 -14.66 4.57 -13.55
CA ALA A 134 -15.87 5.17 -14.11
C ALA A 134 -16.63 5.96 -13.04
N PHE A 135 -16.87 5.36 -11.86
CA PHE A 135 -17.56 6.02 -10.75
C PHE A 135 -16.85 7.28 -10.26
N ARG A 136 -15.51 7.27 -10.25
CA ARG A 136 -14.71 8.44 -9.90
C ARG A 136 -14.85 9.58 -10.90
N THR A 137 -14.97 9.28 -12.19
CA THR A 137 -15.10 10.30 -13.25
C THR A 137 -16.49 10.94 -13.26
N SER A 138 -17.50 10.27 -12.69
CA SER A 138 -18.87 10.78 -12.59
C SER A 138 -19.16 11.64 -11.34
N ARG A 139 -18.16 11.89 -10.48
CA ARG A 139 -18.25 12.75 -9.30
C ARG A 139 -17.62 14.11 -9.59
#